data_AF-F9P1R5-F1
#
_entry.id   AF-F9P1R5-F1
#
_cell.length_a   1.000
_cell.length_b   1.000
_cell.length_c   1.000
_cell.angle_alpha   90.00
_cell.angle_beta   90.00
_cell.angle_gamma   90.00
#
_symmetry.space_group_name_H-M   'P 1'
#
loop_
_entity.id
_entity.type
_entity.pdbx_description
1 polymer ?
#
loop_
_entity_poly.entity_id
_entity_poly.type
_entity_poly.pdbx_seq_one_letter_code
_entity_poly.pdbx_strand_id
1 'polypeptide(L)' 'MSRLRPRPEKNYPSFGWDDLDRTIQSILSNPLFKVCHIDPALYSIPKDEIISECISAGYTVEEREDGILDIS' A
#
# COMPACT_ATOMS: atom_id res chain seq x y z
N MET A 1 14.92 -36.61 2.01
CA MET A 1 15.88 -35.52 1.75
C MET A 1 15.37 -34.67 0.58
N SER A 2 14.71 -33.55 0.85
CA SER A 2 14.29 -32.60 -0.21
C SER A 2 15.30 -31.45 -0.25
N ARG A 3 15.97 -31.27 -1.39
CA ARG A 3 17.20 -30.47 -1.58
C ARG A 3 16.97 -29.06 -2.14
N LEU A 4 15.83 -28.42 -1.87
CA LEU A 4 15.54 -27.06 -2.36
C LEU A 4 15.22 -26.14 -1.18
N ARG A 5 16.16 -25.24 -0.88
CA ARG A 5 16.01 -24.03 -0.06
C ARG A 5 16.60 -22.86 -0.87
N PRO A 6 16.07 -21.63 -0.76
CA PRO A 6 15.09 -21.20 0.23
C PRO A 6 13.66 -21.52 -0.22
N ARG A 7 12.76 -21.77 0.75
CA ARG A 7 11.33 -21.67 0.48
C ARG A 7 11.10 -20.18 0.16
N PRO A 8 10.42 -19.80 -0.93
CA PRO A 8 9.95 -18.43 -1.04
C PRO A 8 9.10 -18.19 0.21
N GLU A 9 9.64 -17.36 1.11
CA GLU A 9 8.87 -16.84 2.23
C GLU A 9 7.61 -16.25 1.61
N LYS A 10 6.47 -16.65 2.17
CA LYS A 10 5.14 -16.24 1.73
C LYS A 10 5.15 -14.76 1.36
N ASN A 11 5.21 -14.46 0.07
CA ASN A 11 4.87 -13.16 -0.49
C ASN A 11 3.34 -13.03 -0.51
N TYR A 12 2.71 -13.36 0.63
CA TYR A 12 1.32 -13.03 0.82
C TYR A 12 1.30 -11.54 1.14
N PRO A 13 0.48 -10.76 0.42
CA PRO A 13 0.25 -9.38 0.82
C PRO A 13 -0.30 -9.42 2.25
N SER A 14 0.52 -9.05 3.23
CA SER A 14 0.24 -9.27 4.65
C SER A 14 -0.37 -8.04 5.32
N PHE A 15 -0.37 -6.92 4.60
CA PHE A 15 -0.89 -5.66 5.09
C PHE A 15 -2.39 -5.57 4.79
N GLY A 16 -3.16 -5.28 5.83
CA GLY A 16 -4.59 -5.06 5.75
C GLY A 16 -4.93 -3.57 5.63
N TRP A 17 -6.22 -3.26 5.79
CA TRP A 17 -6.71 -1.87 5.80
C TRP A 17 -6.15 -1.08 6.98
N ASP A 18 -5.91 -1.74 8.12
CA ASP A 18 -5.34 -1.11 9.33
C ASP A 18 -3.90 -0.61 9.09
N ASP A 19 -3.06 -1.43 8.45
CA ASP A 19 -1.70 -1.04 8.10
C ASP A 19 -1.67 0.10 7.07
N LEU A 20 -2.61 0.08 6.11
CA LEU A 20 -2.74 1.11 5.09
C LEU A 20 -3.14 2.45 5.73
N ASP A 21 -4.21 2.46 6.52
CA ASP A 21 -4.68 3.65 7.24
C ASP A 21 -3.57 4.21 8.15
N ARG A 22 -2.90 3.33 8.90
CA ARG A 22 -1.81 3.73 9.79
C ARG A 22 -0.63 4.34 9.01
N THR A 23 -0.31 3.81 7.83
CA THR A 23 0.74 4.33 6.96
C THR A 23 0.36 5.72 6.42
N ILE A 24 -0.86 5.86 5.89
CA ILE A 24 -1.39 7.14 5.40
C ILE A 24 -1.38 8.17 6.52
N GLN A 25 -1.95 7.86 7.68
CA GLN A 25 -2.00 8.76 8.83
C GLN A 25 -0.60 9.13 9.33
N SER A 26 0.34 8.17 9.39
CA SER A 26 1.71 8.45 9.84
C SER A 26 2.47 9.35 8.87
N ILE A 27 2.25 9.20 7.57
CA ILE A 27 2.91 10.01 6.54
C ILE A 27 2.26 11.39 6.44
N LEU A 28 0.93 11.46 6.31
CA LEU A 28 0.19 12.71 6.18
C LEU A 28 0.13 13.53 7.48
N SER A 29 0.31 12.91 8.66
CA SER A 29 0.52 13.66 9.91
C SER A 29 1.81 14.45 9.90
N ASN A 30 2.80 14.06 9.09
CA ASN A 30 4.03 14.82 8.97
C ASN A 30 3.84 15.95 7.94
N PRO A 31 3.92 17.23 8.35
CA PRO A 31 3.78 18.36 7.44
C PRO A 31 4.90 18.46 6.38
N LEU A 32 5.94 17.63 6.51
CA LEU A 32 7.05 17.50 5.56
C LEU A 32 6.71 16.57 4.38
N PHE A 33 5.80 15.62 4.57
CA PHE A 33 5.39 14.69 3.52
C PHE A 33 4.04 15.12 2.97
N LYS A 34 4.05 15.59 1.71
CA LYS A 34 2.83 15.98 0.98
C LYS A 34 2.15 14.83 0.25
N VAL A 35 2.84 13.70 0.14
CA VAL A 35 2.43 12.52 -0.60
C VAL A 35 2.87 11.28 0.17
N CYS A 36 2.00 10.30 0.20
CA CYS A 36 2.19 8.97 0.75
C CYS A 36 2.28 7.97 -0.40
N HIS A 37 3.41 7.28 -0.51
CA HIS A 37 3.62 6.25 -1.53
C HIS A 37 3.20 4.89 -0.97
N ILE A 38 2.18 4.29 -1.56
CA ILE A 38 1.66 2.98 -1.17
C ILE A 38 1.85 2.01 -2.31
N ASP A 39 2.52 0.89 -2.03
CA ASP A 39 2.59 -0.21 -2.97
C ASP A 39 1.40 -1.15 -2.74
N PRO A 40 0.39 -1.18 -3.61
CA PRO A 40 -0.79 -2.03 -3.45
C PRO A 40 -0.46 -3.53 -3.58
N ALA A 41 0.67 -3.91 -4.19
CA ALA A 41 1.07 -5.32 -4.28
C ALA A 41 1.49 -5.89 -2.91
N LEU A 42 1.81 -5.02 -1.94
CA LEU A 42 2.08 -5.41 -0.55
C LEU A 42 0.79 -5.66 0.26
N TYR A 43 -0.38 -5.18 -0.18
CA TYR A 43 -1.65 -5.28 0.55
C TYR A 43 -2.53 -6.40 0.02
N SER A 44 -3.27 -7.06 0.91
CA SER A 44 -4.25 -8.10 0.49
C SER A 44 -5.51 -7.50 -0.13
N ILE A 45 -5.49 -6.20 -0.39
CA ILE A 45 -6.59 -5.39 -0.89
C ILE A 45 -6.28 -5.06 -2.34
N PRO A 46 -7.24 -5.23 -3.26
CA PRO A 46 -7.02 -4.83 -4.65
C PRO A 46 -6.81 -3.32 -4.74
N LYS A 47 -5.90 -2.90 -5.62
CA LYS A 47 -5.56 -1.49 -5.82
C LYS A 47 -6.78 -0.60 -6.10
N ASP A 48 -7.74 -1.08 -6.89
CA ASP A 48 -8.98 -0.36 -7.18
C ASP A 48 -9.79 -0.03 -5.92
N GLU A 49 -9.81 -0.93 -4.93
CA GLU A 49 -10.54 -0.73 -3.68
C GLU A 49 -9.79 0.28 -2.78
N ILE A 50 -8.46 0.22 -2.74
CA ILE A 50 -7.61 1.23 -2.09
C ILE A 50 -7.86 2.61 -2.71
N ILE A 51 -7.81 2.71 -4.04
CA ILE A 51 -8.04 3.96 -4.77
C ILE A 51 -9.44 4.50 -4.46
N SER A 52 -10.45 3.65 -4.57
CA SER A 52 -11.85 4.04 -4.33
C SER A 52 -12.07 4.53 -2.89
N GLU A 53 -11.51 3.85 -1.89
CA GLU A 53 -11.66 4.26 -0.49
C GLU A 53 -10.89 5.55 -0.20
N CYS A 54 -9.67 5.70 -0.73
CA CYS A 54 -8.89 6.92 -0.56
C CYS A 54 -9.60 8.13 -1.20
N ILE A 55 -10.15 7.98 -2.40
CA ILE A 55 -10.96 9.02 -3.05
C ILE A 55 -12.23 9.32 -2.24
N SER A 56 -12.90 8.29 -1.73
CA SER A 56 -14.09 8.42 -0.87
C SER A 56 -13.80 9.19 0.42
N ALA A 57 -12.63 8.95 1.03
CA ALA A 57 -12.14 9.66 2.20
C ALA A 57 -11.66 11.10 1.90
N GLY A 58 -11.57 11.48 0.61
CA GLY A 58 -11.17 12.81 0.17
C GLY A 58 -9.67 12.97 -0.10
N TYR A 59 -8.92 11.88 -0.19
CA TYR A 59 -7.52 11.88 -0.63
C TYR A 59 -7.41 11.83 -2.15
N THR A 60 -6.36 12.43 -2.68
CA THR A 60 -6.01 12.36 -4.10
C THR A 60 -5.09 11.18 -4.33
N VAL A 61 -5.48 10.22 -5.18
CA VAL A 61 -4.67 9.04 -5.50
C VAL A 61 -4.22 9.09 -6.95
N GLU A 62 -2.91 9.00 -7.17
CA GLU A 62 -2.29 8.93 -8.49
C GLU A 62 -1.51 7.62 -8.63
N GLU A 63 -1.80 6.82 -9.66
CA GLU A 63 -1.04 5.60 -9.95
C GLU A 63 0.19 5.93 -10.79
N ARG A 64 1.39 5.58 -10.29
CA ARG A 64 2.63 5.64 -11.06
C ARG A 64 2.78 4.39 -11.94
N GLU A 65 3.55 4.54 -13.02
CA GLU A 65 3.90 3.44 -13.94
C GLU A 65 4.59 2.25 -13.25
N ASP A 66 5.21 2.47 -12.08
CA ASP A 66 5.86 1.43 -11.27
C ASP A 66 4.84 0.58 -10.47
N GLY A 67 3.55 0.92 -10.51
CA GLY A 67 2.48 0.25 -9.76
C GLY A 67 2.28 0.80 -8.35
N ILE A 68 3.01 1.86 -7.97
CA ILE A 68 2.87 2.58 -6.69
C ILE A 68 1.74 3.60 -6.79
N LEU A 69 0.92 3.69 -5.73
CA LEU A 69 -0.11 4.70 -5.54
C LEU A 69 0.43 5.86 -4.71
N ASP A 70 0.43 7.06 -5.26
CA ASP A 70 0.75 8.31 -4.57
C ASP A 70 -0.56 8.90 -4.01
N ILE A 71 -0.68 8.96 -2.69
CA ILE A 71 -1.85 9.48 -1.96
C ILE A 71 -1.50 10.83 -1.34
N SER A 72 -2.28 11.88 -1.60
CA SER A 72 -2.09 13.23 -1.03
C SER A 72 -3.37 13.85 -0.48
#